data_AF-A0A7S0DHI6-F1
#
_entry.id   AF-A0A7S0DHI6-F1
#
_cell.length_a   1.000
_cell.length_b   1.000
_cell.length_c   1.000
_cell.angle_alpha   90.00
_cell.angle_beta   90.00
_cell.angle_gamma   90.00
#
_symmetry.space_group_name_H-M   'P 1'
#
loop_
_entity.id
_entity.type
_entity.pdbx_description
1 polymer ?
#
loop_
_entity_poly.entity_id
_entity_poly.type
_entity_poly.pdbx_seq_one_letter_code
_entity_poly.pdbx_strand_id
1 'polypeptide(L)'
;DVDDDVDDADVDEDEDYEEEEAMWYWKSDLDLDDDDVDAWTAYPDKDIKKIESKYQSGELEFRLNRKYTINISTKTQYQTKDHSRQRSIKRHPPIDIDEDYDEDEDEYIDDDDDDDYED
;
A
#
# COMPACT_ATOMS: atom_id res chain seq x y z
N ASP A 1 -44.20 -36.94 -7.49
CA ASP A 1 -44.05 -35.76 -6.64
C ASP A 1 -42.86 -36.00 -5.73
N VAL A 2 -41.68 -35.65 -6.23
CA VAL A 2 -40.46 -35.52 -5.43
C VAL A 2 -39.95 -34.15 -5.85
N ASP A 3 -40.46 -33.14 -5.15
CA ASP A 3 -39.95 -31.79 -5.30
C ASP A 3 -38.62 -31.72 -4.54
N ASP A 4 -37.63 -31.31 -5.32
CA ASP A 4 -36.20 -31.23 -5.08
C ASP A 4 -35.95 -29.87 -4.41
N ASP A 5 -36.00 -29.82 -3.08
CA ASP A 5 -35.65 -28.64 -2.29
C ASP A 5 -34.13 -28.63 -2.07
N VAL A 6 -33.39 -28.23 -3.11
CA VAL A 6 -32.01 -27.73 -3.00
C VAL A 6 -32.08 -26.23 -2.71
N ASP A 7 -32.06 -25.89 -1.43
CA ASP A 7 -31.78 -24.53 -0.94
C ASP A 7 -30.36 -24.53 -0.36
N ASP A 8 -29.38 -24.81 -1.23
CA ASP A 8 -27.96 -24.52 -0.99
C ASP A 8 -27.78 -23.06 -1.40
N ALA A 9 -28.12 -22.16 -0.48
CA ALA A 9 -27.82 -20.76 -0.63
C ALA A 9 -26.29 -20.60 -0.51
N ASP A 10 -25.62 -20.48 -1.65
CA ASP A 10 -24.29 -19.90 -1.78
C ASP A 10 -24.31 -18.55 -1.05
N VAL A 11 -23.83 -18.57 0.19
CA VAL A 11 -23.39 -17.37 0.88
C VAL A 11 -22.07 -17.03 0.21
N ASP A 12 -22.16 -16.18 -0.82
CA ASP A 12 -21.05 -15.32 -1.23
C ASP A 12 -20.71 -14.48 0.02
N GLU A 13 -19.83 -15.03 0.85
CA GLU A 13 -19.14 -14.29 1.89
C GLU A 13 -18.23 -13.34 1.12
N ASP A 14 -18.73 -12.14 0.83
CA ASP A 14 -17.94 -10.99 0.40
C ASP A 14 -16.85 -10.79 1.49
N GLU A 15 -15.75 -11.53 1.34
CA GLU A 15 -14.50 -11.27 2.03
C GLU A 15 -14.13 -9.84 1.64
N ASP A 16 -14.32 -8.91 2.57
CA ASP A 16 -13.92 -7.52 2.48
C ASP A 16 -12.38 -7.53 2.46
N TYR A 17 -11.80 -7.85 1.30
CA TYR A 17 -10.37 -7.75 1.05
C TYR A 17 -10.02 -6.28 1.24
N GLU A 18 -9.42 -5.95 2.39
CA GLU A 18 -8.92 -4.61 2.71
C GLU A 18 -7.80 -4.26 1.73
N GLU A 19 -8.16 -3.73 0.55
CA GLU A 19 -7.22 -3.12 -0.40
C GLU A 19 -6.40 -2.07 0.38
N GLU A 20 -5.10 -2.30 0.56
CA GLU A 20 -4.26 -1.42 1.39
C GLU A 20 -4.24 -0.01 0.77
N GLU A 21 -4.82 1.00 1.44
CA GLU A 21 -4.91 2.36 0.87
C GLU A 21 -3.52 2.97 0.57
N ALA A 22 -3.40 3.74 -0.51
CA ALA A 22 -2.16 4.43 -0.86
C ALA A 22 -1.65 5.34 0.27
N MET A 23 -0.37 5.21 0.63
CA MET A 23 0.23 5.96 1.73
C MET A 23 1.11 7.12 1.24
N TRP A 24 1.04 8.26 1.94
CA TRP A 24 1.85 9.43 1.62
C TRP A 24 2.72 9.85 2.80
N TYR A 25 3.96 10.27 2.50
CA TYR A 25 4.96 10.64 3.49
C TYR A 25 5.62 11.97 3.14
N TRP A 26 6.12 12.67 4.16
CA TRP A 26 6.96 13.84 4.01
C TRP A 26 8.28 13.67 4.77
N LYS A 27 9.36 14.23 4.21
CA LYS A 27 10.67 14.21 4.84
C LYS A 27 10.67 15.13 6.06
N SER A 28 10.69 14.55 7.25
CA SER A 28 10.53 15.27 8.51
C SER A 28 11.85 15.74 9.08
N ASP A 29 12.85 14.88 9.01
CA ASP A 29 14.24 15.15 9.31
C ASP A 29 15.00 15.39 7.99
N LEU A 30 15.63 16.57 7.88
CA LEU A 30 16.35 16.96 6.67
C LEU A 30 17.84 16.62 6.75
N ASP A 31 18.32 16.23 7.93
CA ASP A 31 19.71 15.86 8.17
C ASP A 31 19.96 14.37 7.85
N LEU A 32 18.90 13.56 7.81
CA LEU A 32 18.94 12.15 7.41
C LEU A 32 18.86 11.97 5.89
N ASP A 33 19.42 10.86 5.39
CA ASP A 33 19.40 10.52 3.96
C ASP A 33 17.98 10.10 3.52
N ASP A 34 17.72 10.16 2.21
CA ASP A 34 16.39 9.78 1.67
C ASP A 34 16.10 8.28 1.81
N ASP A 35 17.13 7.44 1.99
CA ASP A 35 17.03 6.00 2.22
C ASP A 35 16.72 5.63 3.69
N ASP A 36 16.92 6.55 4.64
CA ASP A 36 16.61 6.31 6.05
C ASP A 36 15.09 6.32 6.28
N VAL A 37 14.56 5.22 6.82
CA VAL A 37 13.11 5.11 7.14
C VAL A 37 12.66 6.16 8.15
N ASP A 38 13.54 6.53 9.09
CA ASP A 38 13.29 7.53 10.13
C ASP A 38 13.26 8.97 9.59
N ALA A 39 13.77 9.21 8.37
CA ALA A 39 13.70 10.52 7.72
C ALA A 39 12.26 10.88 7.29
N TRP A 40 11.39 9.87 7.19
CA TRP A 40 10.06 10.00 6.62
C TRP A 40 8.97 9.88 7.67
N THR A 41 7.95 10.73 7.57
CA THR A 41 6.79 10.69 8.44
C THR A 41 5.53 10.64 7.60
N ALA A 42 4.62 9.72 7.93
CA ALA A 42 3.34 9.61 7.25
C ALA A 42 2.49 10.88 7.47
N TYR A 43 1.72 11.25 6.46
CA TYR A 43 0.65 12.22 6.66
C TYR A 43 -0.48 11.59 7.49
N PRO A 44 -1.27 12.40 8.21
CA PRO A 44 -2.49 11.88 8.84
C PRO A 44 -3.49 11.42 7.77
N ASP A 45 -4.32 10.42 8.06
CA ASP A 45 -5.24 9.77 7.11
C ASP A 45 -6.10 10.76 6.31
N LYS A 46 -6.60 11.79 7.00
CA LYS A 46 -7.40 12.85 6.36
C LYS A 46 -6.61 13.60 5.28
N ASP A 47 -5.33 13.87 5.52
CA ASP A 47 -4.46 14.54 4.57
C ASP A 47 -4.03 13.56 3.47
N ILE A 48 -3.77 12.29 3.78
CA ILE A 48 -3.50 11.21 2.80
C ILE A 48 -4.63 11.12 1.79
N LYS A 49 -5.88 10.91 2.22
CA LYS A 49 -7.05 10.80 1.32
C LYS A 49 -7.22 12.04 0.45
N LYS A 50 -6.92 13.22 0.99
CA LYS A 50 -6.96 14.47 0.23
C LYS A 50 -5.85 14.56 -0.81
N ILE A 51 -4.62 14.18 -0.46
CA ILE A 51 -3.48 14.18 -1.38
C ILE A 51 -3.72 13.18 -2.50
N GLU A 52 -4.15 11.96 -2.17
CA GLU A 52 -4.43 10.90 -3.14
C GLU A 52 -5.58 11.29 -4.08
N SER A 53 -6.68 11.83 -3.56
CA SER A 53 -7.78 12.35 -4.40
C SER A 53 -7.30 13.42 -5.39
N LYS A 54 -6.41 14.31 -4.95
CA LYS A 54 -5.84 15.36 -5.81
C LYS A 54 -4.88 14.80 -6.86
N TYR A 55 -4.03 13.87 -6.45
CA TYR A 55 -3.15 13.10 -7.31
C TYR A 55 -3.92 12.39 -8.43
N GLN A 56 -4.97 11.63 -8.08
CA GLN A 56 -5.82 10.90 -9.03
C GLN A 56 -6.59 11.84 -9.96
N SER A 57 -6.99 13.03 -9.49
CA SER A 57 -7.63 14.04 -10.33
C SER A 57 -6.69 14.74 -11.31
N GLY A 58 -5.38 14.49 -11.23
CA GLY A 58 -4.36 15.14 -12.05
C GLY A 58 -4.00 16.57 -11.60
N GLU A 59 -4.44 17.01 -10.41
CA GLU A 59 -4.10 18.32 -9.86
C GLU A 59 -2.65 18.31 -9.33
N LEU A 60 -1.77 19.01 -10.03
CA LEU A 60 -0.32 18.97 -9.75
C LEU A 60 0.13 19.84 -8.58
N GLU A 61 -0.64 20.87 -8.21
CA GLU A 61 -0.33 21.74 -7.08
C GLU A 61 -1.61 22.15 -6.35
N PHE A 62 -1.65 21.94 -5.04
CA PHE A 62 -2.83 22.26 -4.24
C PHE A 62 -2.48 22.57 -2.80
N ARG A 63 -3.36 23.33 -2.15
CA ARG A 63 -3.22 23.66 -0.74
C ARG A 63 -3.74 22.52 0.14
N LEU A 64 -2.82 21.85 0.84
CA LEU A 64 -3.16 20.77 1.76
C LEU A 64 -3.95 21.31 2.96
N ASN A 65 -3.42 22.33 3.63
CA ASN A 65 -4.08 22.96 4.78
C ASN A 65 -3.75 24.46 4.86
N ARG A 66 -4.11 25.12 5.96
CA ARG A 66 -3.86 26.58 6.10
C ARG A 66 -2.37 26.93 6.06
N LYS A 67 -1.47 25.98 6.31
CA LYS A 67 -0.04 26.21 6.45
C LYS A 67 0.77 25.70 5.27
N TYR A 68 0.37 24.61 4.63
CA TYR A 68 1.18 23.92 3.64
C TYR A 68 0.49 23.79 2.28
N THR A 69 1.31 23.87 1.24
CA THR A 69 0.98 23.59 -0.15
C THR A 69 1.81 22.41 -0.63
N ILE A 70 1.20 21.54 -1.42
CA ILE A 70 1.81 20.36 -2.02
C ILE A 70 1.95 20.59 -3.51
N ASN A 71 3.12 20.31 -4.05
CA ASN A 71 3.38 20.25 -5.47
C ASN A 71 3.82 18.82 -5.82
N ILE A 72 2.91 18.09 -6.46
CA ILE A 72 3.08 16.70 -6.90
C ILE A 72 4.12 16.63 -8.02
N SER A 73 4.13 17.61 -8.94
CA SER A 73 5.06 17.63 -10.06
C SER A 73 6.52 17.68 -9.61
N THR A 74 6.82 18.44 -8.56
CA THR A 74 8.16 18.53 -7.98
C THR A 74 8.37 17.57 -6.81
N LYS A 75 7.34 16.82 -6.40
CA LYS A 75 7.33 15.97 -5.22
C LYS A 75 7.80 16.72 -3.96
N THR A 76 7.28 17.93 -3.76
CA THR A 76 7.62 18.75 -2.58
C THR A 76 6.40 19.32 -1.87
N GLN A 77 6.55 19.56 -0.57
CA GLN A 77 5.68 20.41 0.24
C GLN A 77 6.42 21.67 0.67
N TYR A 78 5.71 22.78 0.79
CA TYR A 78 6.27 24.04 1.30
C TYR A 78 5.23 24.83 2.10
N GLN A 79 5.67 25.78 2.92
CA GLN A 79 4.73 26.63 3.66
C GLN A 79 4.06 27.62 2.71
N THR A 80 2.74 27.73 2.74
CA THR A 80 1.95 28.64 1.88
C THR A 80 2.35 30.11 2.04
N LYS A 81 2.89 30.49 3.21
CA LYS A 81 3.35 31.86 3.47
C LYS A 81 4.84 32.07 3.20
N ASP A 82 5.60 30.97 3.09
CA ASP A 82 7.05 30.99 2.98
C ASP A 82 7.53 29.77 2.17
N HIS A 83 7.91 30.04 0.93
CA HIS A 83 8.32 28.99 -0.02
C HIS A 83 9.80 28.61 0.13
N SER A 84 10.53 29.21 1.07
CA SER A 84 11.98 28.95 1.25
C SER A 84 12.24 27.56 1.85
N ARG A 85 11.31 27.08 2.68
CA ARG A 85 11.41 25.77 3.32
C ARG A 85 10.55 24.76 2.58
N GLN A 86 11.21 24.03 1.67
CA GLN A 86 10.62 22.90 0.97
C GLN A 86 11.04 21.60 1.64
N ARG A 87 10.16 20.60 1.59
CA ARG A 87 10.43 19.25 2.06
C ARG A 87 9.96 18.27 1.00
N SER A 88 10.74 17.23 0.74
CA SER A 88 10.36 16.18 -0.20
C SER A 88 9.13 15.41 0.31
N ILE A 89 8.34 14.90 -0.62
CA ILE A 89 7.21 14.00 -0.35
C ILE A 89 7.33 12.74 -1.20
N LYS A 90 6.79 11.62 -0.71
CA LYS A 90 6.73 10.35 -1.46
C LYS A 90 5.37 9.67 -1.29
N ARG A 91 5.00 8.88 -2.28
CA ARG A 91 3.81 8.03 -2.32
C ARG A 91 4.25 6.57 -2.31
N HIS A 92 3.67 5.77 -1.44
CA HIS A 92 3.64 4.33 -1.56
C HIS A 92 2.29 3.95 -2.21
N PRO A 93 2.30 3.21 -3.33
CA PRO A 93 1.06 2.73 -3.94
C PRO A 93 0.31 1.79 -2.99
N PRO A 94 -0.99 1.57 -3.22
CA PRO A 94 -1.69 0.48 -2.55
C PRO A 94 -0.99 -0.85 -2.87
N ILE A 95 -1.02 -1.78 -1.92
CA ILE A 95 -0.53 -3.14 -2.15
C ILE A 95 -1.75 -3.96 -2.57
N ASP A 96 -1.78 -4.37 -3.84
CA ASP A 96 -2.75 -5.34 -4.33
C ASP A 96 -2.33 -6.71 -3.75
N ILE A 97 -3.14 -7.27 -2.83
CA ILE A 97 -2.86 -8.57 -2.18
C ILE A 97 -3.22 -9.74 -3.12
N ASP A 98 -3.73 -9.45 -4.32
CA ASP A 98 -4.24 -10.45 -5.27
C ASP A 98 -3.17 -11.20 -6.09
N GLU A 99 -1.88 -10.86 -6.00
CA GLU A 99 -0.83 -11.53 -6.78
C GLU A 99 0.28 -12.10 -5.88
N ASP A 100 0.48 -13.43 -5.96
CA ASP A 100 1.62 -14.20 -5.44
C ASP A 100 1.64 -14.55 -3.94
N TYR A 101 0.58 -15.17 -3.42
CA TYR A 101 0.83 -16.38 -2.62
C TYR A 101 1.08 -17.53 -3.61
N ASP A 102 2.31 -17.62 -4.14
CA ASP A 102 2.86 -18.94 -4.46
C ASP A 102 2.90 -19.66 -3.10
N GLU A 103 1.83 -20.40 -2.82
CA GLU A 103 1.84 -21.47 -1.84
C GLU A 103 2.96 -22.38 -2.34
N ASP A 104 4.19 -22.16 -1.86
CA ASP A 104 5.29 -23.10 -1.95
C ASP A 104 4.73 -24.38 -1.34
N GLU A 105 4.12 -25.17 -2.22
CA GLU A 105 3.59 -26.49 -2.00
C GLU A 105 4.73 -27.22 -1.29
N ASP A 106 4.56 -27.47 0.01
CA ASP A 106 5.51 -28.19 0.83
C ASP A 106 5.78 -29.51 0.11
N GLU A 107 6.81 -29.52 -0.73
CA GLU A 107 7.21 -30.67 -1.52
C GLU A 107 7.70 -31.67 -0.48
N TYR A 108 6.80 -32.58 -0.10
CA TYR A 108 7.09 -33.71 0.75
C TYR A 108 8.23 -34.47 0.08
N ILE A 109 9.46 -34.19 0.50
CA ILE A 109 10.60 -35.05 0.25
C ILE A 109 10.29 -36.33 1.06
N ASP A 110 9.61 -37.28 0.42
CA ASP A 110 9.62 -38.68 0.83
C ASP A 110 11.04 -39.21 0.61
N ASP A 111 11.94 -38.86 1.53
CA ASP A 111 13.30 -39.40 1.68
C ASP A 111 13.24 -40.81 2.31
N ASP A 112 12.38 -41.69 1.80
CA ASP A 112 12.31 -43.10 2.22
C ASP A 112 12.19 -44.03 0.99
N ASP A 113 12.98 -43.75 -0.03
CA ASP A 113 13.37 -44.72 -1.08
C ASP A 113 14.90 -44.87 -1.05
N ASP A 114 15.39 -45.60 -0.04
CA ASP A 114 16.66 -46.34 -0.14
C ASP A 114 16.31 -47.82 0.00
N ASP A 115 15.74 -48.32 -1.09
CA ASP A 115 15.75 -49.72 -1.46
C ASP A 115 17.20 -50.21 -1.64
N ASP A 116 17.37 -51.51 -1.40
CA ASP A 116 18.32 -52.38 -2.09
C ASP A 116 19.65 -52.78 -1.39
N TYR A 117 19.57 -53.98 -0.79
CA TYR A 117 20.44 -55.15 -1.00
C TYR A 117 21.97 -54.96 -1.14
N GLU A 118 22.73 -55.70 -0.30
CA GLU A 118 23.70 -56.70 -0.78
C GLU A 118 24.16 -57.67 0.34
N ASP A 119 23.93 -58.97 0.07
CA ASP A 119 24.49 -60.26 0.56
C ASP A 119 24.62 -60.63 2.06
#